data_AF-A0A1X2IXB4-F1
#
_entry.id   AF-A0A1X2IXB4-F1
#
_cell.length_a   1.000
_cell.length_b   1.000
_cell.length_c   1.000
_cell.angle_alpha   90.00
_cell.angle_beta   90.00
_cell.angle_gamma   90.00
#
_symmetry.space_group_name_H-M   'P 1'
#
loop_
_entity.id
_entity.type
_entity.pdbx_description
1 polymer ?
#
loop_
_entity_poly.entity_id
_entity_poly.type
_entity_poly.pdbx_seq_one_letter_code
_entity_poly.pdbx_strand_id
1 'polypeptide(L)'
;MQYLIDLSVGKTPLAFVFSLLFNFFFFEIGTPPQPFTLLLDTGSSSSWVCSYGCGRYCGYPVRTLQPSNSTTFSSANMVFTAVYGQGYSHGLYAQDTFTVNGASVPEVYFGLSFANDGQLAEAGADGILGLGPDVLTKFSNPESKILPTLVTSMSTHSIIRKNVFSVYFHPLEKNATLWESRINGEITFGGGNIKKGGS
;
A
#
# COMPACT_ATOMS: atom_id res chain seq x y z
N MET A 1 -27.90 -16.25 -2.09
CA MET A 1 -28.00 -14.92 -2.71
C MET A 1 -26.72 -14.18 -2.32
N GLN A 2 -25.72 -14.15 -3.20
CA GLN A 2 -24.31 -14.06 -2.79
C GLN A 2 -23.66 -12.90 -3.55
N TYR A 3 -23.42 -11.80 -2.84
CA TYR A 3 -22.72 -10.63 -3.37
C TYR A 3 -21.30 -11.05 -3.79
N LEU A 4 -21.01 -10.90 -5.08
CA LEU A 4 -19.66 -10.82 -5.61
C LEU A 4 -19.21 -9.39 -5.31
N ILE A 5 -18.29 -9.21 -4.38
CA ILE A 5 -17.63 -7.92 -4.21
C ILE A 5 -16.46 -7.93 -5.19
N ASP A 6 -16.70 -7.40 -6.40
CA ASP A 6 -15.65 -7.04 -7.33
C ASP A 6 -15.02 -5.75 -6.80
N LEU A 7 -13.91 -5.87 -6.09
CA LEU A 7 -13.14 -4.72 -5.61
C LEU A 7 -12.29 -4.23 -6.77
N SER A 8 -12.87 -3.47 -7.71
CA SER A 8 -12.09 -2.68 -8.67
C SER A 8 -11.76 -1.33 -8.02
N VAL A 9 -10.48 -0.97 -7.95
CA VAL A 9 -10.05 0.34 -7.45
C VAL A 9 -10.36 1.40 -8.51
N GLY A 10 -11.40 2.22 -8.27
CA GLY A 10 -11.84 3.31 -9.14
C GLY A 10 -11.15 4.65 -8.84
N LYS A 11 -11.03 5.49 -9.89
CA LYS A 11 -10.32 6.78 -9.93
C LYS A 11 -10.80 7.78 -8.86
N THR A 12 -9.85 8.41 -8.16
CA THR A 12 -10.09 9.57 -7.26
C THR A 12 -8.94 10.60 -7.37
N PRO A 13 -9.18 11.92 -7.30
CA PRO A 13 -8.17 12.95 -7.59
C PRO A 13 -7.51 13.62 -6.35
N LEU A 14 -6.38 14.29 -6.66
CA LEU A 14 -5.50 15.20 -5.87
C LEU A 14 -4.43 14.58 -4.94
N ALA A 15 -3.14 14.70 -5.33
CA ALA A 15 -2.19 15.71 -4.82
C ALA A 15 -0.80 15.61 -5.51
N PHE A 16 0.03 16.64 -5.29
CA PHE A 16 1.13 17.20 -6.11
C PHE A 16 2.48 16.41 -6.08
N VAL A 17 3.29 16.56 -7.15
CA VAL A 17 4.79 16.40 -7.28
C VAL A 17 5.40 15.09 -7.86
N PHE A 18 6.27 15.32 -8.86
CA PHE A 18 7.40 14.63 -9.53
C PHE A 18 7.60 13.10 -9.57
N SER A 19 7.27 12.49 -10.73
CA SER A 19 8.04 11.46 -11.48
C SER A 19 7.08 10.59 -12.31
N LEU A 20 7.27 10.48 -13.63
CA LEU A 20 6.40 9.74 -14.56
C LEU A 20 6.56 8.19 -14.51
N LEU A 21 7.38 7.66 -13.61
CA LEU A 21 7.77 6.24 -13.61
C LEU A 21 6.94 5.34 -12.70
N PHE A 22 6.07 5.91 -11.86
CA PHE A 22 5.41 5.18 -10.76
C PHE A 22 3.89 5.20 -10.89
N ASN A 23 3.28 4.01 -10.75
CA ASN A 23 1.83 3.84 -10.67
C ASN A 23 1.40 3.66 -9.20
N PHE A 24 0.63 4.61 -8.69
CA PHE A 24 0.11 4.61 -7.32
C PHE A 24 -1.36 4.22 -7.27
N PHE A 25 -1.75 3.61 -6.16
CA PHE A 25 -3.11 3.16 -5.91
C PHE A 25 -3.61 3.75 -4.60
N PHE A 26 -4.91 4.02 -4.57
CA PHE A 26 -5.56 4.62 -3.41
C PHE A 26 -5.93 3.54 -2.39
N PHE A 27 -5.57 3.80 -1.15
CA PHE A 27 -5.96 3.01 0.02
C PHE A 27 -6.32 3.97 1.14
N GLU A 28 -7.14 3.51 2.09
CA GLU A 28 -7.35 4.26 3.32
C GLU A 28 -6.86 3.43 4.50
N ILE A 29 -6.30 4.10 5.50
CA ILE A 29 -5.75 3.47 6.70
C ILE A 29 -6.28 4.22 7.91
N GLY A 30 -6.67 3.47 8.93
CA GLY A 30 -7.12 4.02 10.21
C GLY A 30 -8.63 4.01 10.42
N THR A 31 -9.03 4.43 11.62
CA THR A 31 -10.42 4.67 12.01
C THR A 31 -10.56 6.02 12.72
N PRO A 32 -11.15 7.05 12.08
CA PRO A 32 -11.76 7.05 10.75
C PRO A 32 -10.73 6.82 9.61
N PRO A 33 -11.15 6.29 8.45
CA PRO A 33 -10.26 6.04 7.31
C PRO A 33 -9.58 7.33 6.85
N GLN A 34 -8.24 7.30 6.72
CA GLN A 34 -7.43 8.39 6.18
C GLN A 34 -6.83 7.96 4.85
N PRO A 35 -6.89 8.80 3.80
CA PRO A 35 -6.47 8.39 2.46
C PRO A 35 -4.94 8.31 2.34
N PHE A 36 -4.42 7.43 1.50
CA PHE A 36 -3.01 7.24 1.13
C PHE A 36 -2.87 6.85 -0.34
N THR A 37 -1.77 7.27 -0.98
CA THR A 37 -1.36 6.77 -2.30
C THR A 37 -0.13 5.89 -2.18
N LEU A 38 -0.30 4.59 -2.43
CA LEU A 38 0.76 3.60 -2.25
C LEU A 38 1.23 3.07 -3.60
N LEU A 39 2.54 2.91 -3.74
CA LEU A 39 3.12 2.17 -4.86
C LEU A 39 2.87 0.68 -4.66
N LEU A 40 2.35 -0.01 -5.67
CA LEU A 40 2.28 -1.47 -5.63
C LEU A 40 3.65 -2.08 -5.89
N ASP A 41 4.12 -2.90 -4.97
CA ASP A 41 5.39 -3.60 -5.10
C ASP A 41 5.19 -5.12 -4.96
N THR A 42 5.26 -5.82 -6.08
CA THR A 42 5.21 -7.30 -6.10
C THR A 42 6.57 -7.94 -5.82
N GLY A 43 7.65 -7.14 -5.80
CA GLY A 43 9.01 -7.57 -5.48
C GLY A 43 9.33 -7.56 -3.98
N SER A 44 8.48 -6.95 -3.14
CA SER A 44 8.57 -6.98 -1.68
C SER A 44 7.24 -7.34 -1.02
N SER A 45 7.29 -7.74 0.25
CA SER A 45 6.10 -8.20 1.00
C SER A 45 5.68 -7.29 2.13
N SER A 46 6.58 -6.47 2.67
CA SER A 46 6.28 -5.57 3.77
C SER A 46 5.81 -4.22 3.24
N SER A 47 4.54 -3.89 3.47
CA SER A 47 4.01 -2.55 3.22
C SER A 47 4.53 -1.54 4.23
N TRP A 48 4.59 -0.26 3.87
CA TRP A 48 4.92 0.82 4.78
C TRP A 48 4.30 2.15 4.36
N VAL A 49 4.08 3.04 5.34
CA VAL A 49 3.65 4.42 5.13
C VAL A 49 4.48 5.37 5.98
N CYS A 50 4.59 6.62 5.55
CA CYS A 50 5.33 7.63 6.27
C CYS A 50 4.62 8.05 7.56
N SER A 51 5.36 8.13 8.66
CA SER A 51 4.87 8.67 9.94
C SER A 51 4.72 10.18 9.89
N TYR A 52 3.75 10.69 10.63
CA TYR A 52 3.63 12.12 10.91
C TYR A 52 4.94 12.64 11.54
N GLY A 53 5.37 13.81 11.09
CA GLY A 53 6.62 14.43 11.53
C GLY A 53 7.89 13.92 10.83
N CYS A 54 7.81 12.91 9.97
CA CYS A 54 9.00 12.43 9.24
C CYS A 54 9.59 13.51 8.31
N GLY A 55 8.73 14.30 7.65
CA GLY A 55 9.12 15.47 6.86
C GLY A 55 10.26 15.17 5.88
N ARG A 56 11.36 15.92 5.99
CA ARG A 56 12.53 15.76 5.11
C ARG A 56 13.14 14.36 5.15
N TYR A 57 13.03 13.64 6.27
CA TYR A 57 13.60 12.30 6.41
C TYR A 57 12.83 11.26 5.60
N CYS A 58 11.62 11.57 5.14
CA CYS A 58 10.84 10.74 4.23
C CYS A 58 10.64 11.40 2.86
N GLY A 59 11.34 12.49 2.56
CA GLY A 59 11.21 13.21 1.29
C GLY A 59 9.93 14.03 1.14
N TYR A 60 9.41 14.58 2.24
CA TYR A 60 8.19 15.41 2.27
C TYR A 60 6.97 14.71 1.63
N PRO A 61 6.55 13.56 2.19
CA PRO A 61 5.39 12.82 1.69
C PRO A 61 4.14 13.69 1.73
N VAL A 62 3.23 13.48 0.78
CA VAL A 62 1.97 14.23 0.69
C VAL A 62 1.09 13.91 1.90
N ARG A 63 1.05 12.64 2.30
CA ARG A 63 0.24 12.16 3.42
C ARG A 63 1.10 11.38 4.39
N THR A 64 0.75 11.50 5.66
CA THR A 64 1.47 10.82 6.75
C THR A 64 0.47 10.26 7.74
N LEU A 65 0.80 9.10 8.31
CA LEU A 65 0.00 8.48 9.36
C LEU A 65 0.36 9.09 10.72
N GLN A 66 -0.64 9.63 11.41
CA GLN A 66 -0.53 10.05 12.80
C GLN A 66 -1.28 9.04 13.68
N PRO A 67 -0.58 8.27 14.55
CA PRO A 67 -1.20 7.24 15.38
C PRO A 67 -2.43 7.69 16.17
N SER A 68 -2.39 8.91 16.72
CA SER A 68 -3.50 9.45 17.52
C SER A 68 -4.79 9.73 16.73
N ASN A 69 -4.73 9.69 15.40
CA ASN A 69 -5.89 9.95 14.53
C ASN A 69 -6.65 8.68 14.16
N SER A 70 -6.19 7.50 14.60
CA SER A 70 -6.86 6.22 14.38
C SER A 70 -7.16 5.54 15.71
N THR A 71 -8.42 5.16 15.92
CA THR A 71 -8.85 4.39 17.10
C THR A 71 -8.52 2.91 17.01
N THR A 72 -8.12 2.42 15.83
CA THR A 72 -7.73 1.02 15.61
C THR A 72 -6.23 0.83 15.40
N PHE A 73 -5.45 1.91 15.49
CA PHE A 73 -3.99 1.84 15.45
C PHE A 73 -3.43 1.10 16.66
N SER A 74 -2.45 0.24 16.41
CA SER A 74 -1.68 -0.47 17.43
C SER A 74 -0.21 -0.56 17.03
N SER A 75 0.70 -0.14 17.91
CA SER A 75 2.13 -0.35 17.71
C SER A 75 2.48 -1.82 17.95
N ALA A 76 3.26 -2.43 17.05
CA ALA A 76 3.78 -3.78 17.26
C ALA A 76 5.11 -3.79 18.06
N ASN A 77 5.69 -2.62 18.36
CA ASN A 77 6.97 -2.45 19.06
C ASN A 77 8.13 -3.29 18.47
N MET A 78 8.04 -3.62 17.18
CA MET A 78 9.03 -4.40 16.45
C MET A 78 9.65 -3.52 15.37
N VAL A 79 10.97 -3.56 15.23
CA VAL A 79 11.67 -2.76 14.21
C VAL A 79 11.26 -3.21 12.81
N PHE A 80 10.98 -2.23 11.95
CA PHE A 80 10.78 -2.41 10.52
C PHE A 80 11.97 -1.82 9.77
N THR A 81 12.53 -2.57 8.83
CA THR A 81 13.52 -2.08 7.87
C THR A 81 13.33 -2.77 6.53
N ALA A 82 13.26 -2.02 5.46
CA ALA A 82 13.25 -2.55 4.09
C ALA A 82 14.35 -1.87 3.29
N VAL A 83 15.09 -2.65 2.49
CA VAL A 83 16.16 -2.15 1.61
C VAL A 83 15.76 -2.43 0.17
N TYR A 84 15.74 -1.37 -0.64
CA TYR A 84 15.28 -1.38 -2.03
C TYR A 84 16.40 -0.90 -2.95
N GLY A 85 17.20 -1.81 -3.52
CA GLY A 85 18.31 -1.42 -4.39
C GLY A 85 19.27 -0.44 -3.69
N GLN A 86 19.21 0.85 -4.05
CA GLN A 86 19.99 1.94 -3.46
C GLN A 86 19.24 2.78 -2.41
N GLY A 87 17.99 2.44 -2.08
CA GLY A 87 17.16 3.15 -1.10
C GLY A 87 16.72 2.24 0.05
N TYR A 88 16.03 2.82 1.03
CA TYR A 88 15.52 2.09 2.19
C TYR A 88 14.28 2.74 2.79
N SER A 89 13.62 2.00 3.68
CA SER A 89 12.60 2.49 4.61
C SER A 89 12.88 1.93 6.00
N HIS A 90 12.79 2.75 7.03
CA HIS A 90 13.10 2.37 8.42
C HIS A 90 12.10 2.96 9.41
N GLY A 91 11.65 2.14 10.36
CA GLY A 91 10.75 2.56 11.43
C GLY A 91 10.32 1.41 12.32
N LEU A 92 9.04 1.39 12.69
CA LEU A 92 8.44 0.33 13.51
C LEU A 92 7.27 -0.32 12.79
N TYR A 93 7.07 -1.62 12.98
CA TYR A 93 5.82 -2.25 12.60
C TYR A 93 4.67 -1.73 13.45
N ALA A 94 3.54 -1.52 12.79
CA ALA A 94 2.25 -1.22 13.38
C ALA A 94 1.19 -2.12 12.76
N GLN A 95 0.02 -2.14 13.40
CA GLN A 95 -1.22 -2.67 12.87
C GLN A 95 -2.27 -1.57 12.86
N ASP A 96 -3.09 -1.57 11.83
CA ASP A 96 -4.26 -0.70 11.74
C ASP A 96 -5.29 -1.32 10.79
N THR A 97 -6.47 -0.72 10.68
CA THR A 97 -7.49 -1.10 9.71
C THR A 97 -7.19 -0.47 8.35
N PHE A 98 -7.11 -1.28 7.30
CA PHE A 98 -7.08 -0.81 5.93
C PHE A 98 -8.49 -0.82 5.36
N THR A 99 -8.90 0.22 4.66
CA THR A 99 -10.14 0.21 3.87
C THR A 99 -9.79 0.19 2.39
N VAL A 100 -10.32 -0.82 1.70
CA VAL A 100 -10.12 -1.03 0.26
C VAL A 100 -11.48 -1.05 -0.40
N ASN A 101 -11.79 0.01 -1.17
CA ASN A 101 -13.08 0.19 -1.85
C ASN A 101 -14.29 -0.07 -0.91
N GLY A 102 -14.25 0.54 0.27
CA GLY A 102 -15.31 0.43 1.29
C GLY A 102 -15.29 -0.86 2.13
N ALA A 103 -14.46 -1.85 1.80
CA ALA A 103 -14.26 -3.03 2.62
C ALA A 103 -13.16 -2.79 3.67
N SER A 104 -13.49 -2.91 4.95
CA SER A 104 -12.51 -2.81 6.04
C SER A 104 -11.80 -4.14 6.29
N VAL A 105 -10.48 -4.08 6.35
CA VAL A 105 -9.55 -5.18 6.62
C VAL A 105 -8.82 -4.84 7.92
N PRO A 106 -9.21 -5.45 9.05
CA PRO A 106 -8.57 -5.17 10.33
C PRO A 106 -7.19 -5.83 10.43
N GLU A 107 -6.42 -5.45 11.45
CA GLU A 107 -5.17 -6.12 11.87
C GLU A 107 -4.13 -6.28 10.74
N VAL A 108 -4.05 -5.30 9.84
CA VAL A 108 -3.06 -5.30 8.76
C VAL A 108 -1.72 -4.80 9.29
N TYR A 109 -0.67 -5.61 9.14
CA TYR A 109 0.68 -5.21 9.49
C TYR A 109 1.32 -4.34 8.40
N PHE A 110 2.00 -3.27 8.82
CA PHE A 110 2.81 -2.41 7.95
C PHE A 110 3.90 -1.69 8.75
N GLY A 111 4.92 -1.20 8.06
CA GLY A 111 5.92 -0.31 8.64
C GLY A 111 5.42 1.13 8.75
N LEU A 112 5.44 1.70 9.94
CA LEU A 112 5.33 3.13 10.17
C LEU A 112 6.75 3.73 10.06
N SER A 113 7.05 4.34 8.91
CA SER A 113 8.41 4.78 8.59
C SER A 113 8.76 6.15 9.17
N PHE A 114 9.97 6.27 9.70
CA PHE A 114 10.57 7.49 10.23
C PHE A 114 11.74 8.00 9.38
N ALA A 115 12.22 7.20 8.44
CA ALA A 115 13.26 7.58 7.49
C ALA A 115 13.16 6.74 6.22
N ASN A 116 13.16 7.40 5.07
CA ASN A 116 13.18 6.77 3.75
C ASN A 116 14.27 7.41 2.90
N ASP A 117 14.82 6.63 1.98
CA ASP A 117 15.78 7.10 0.97
C ASP A 117 15.49 6.46 -0.39
N GLY A 118 16.02 7.08 -1.44
CA GLY A 118 15.87 6.68 -2.82
C GLY A 118 14.73 7.40 -3.55
N GLN A 119 14.54 7.01 -4.81
CA GLN A 119 13.68 7.73 -5.76
C GLN A 119 12.22 7.87 -5.30
N LEU A 120 11.70 6.94 -4.50
CA LEU A 120 10.33 7.02 -3.98
C LEU A 120 10.19 8.08 -2.89
N ALA A 121 11.20 8.22 -2.02
CA ALA A 121 11.25 9.30 -1.05
C ALA A 121 11.42 10.64 -1.78
N GLU A 122 12.32 10.74 -2.76
CA GLU A 122 12.51 11.95 -3.58
C GLU A 122 11.23 12.37 -4.34
N ALA A 123 10.41 11.41 -4.74
CA ALA A 123 9.12 11.65 -5.38
C ALA A 123 7.99 12.01 -4.39
N GLY A 124 8.26 12.06 -3.08
CA GLY A 124 7.27 12.37 -2.05
C GLY A 124 6.19 11.30 -1.90
N ALA A 125 6.51 10.02 -2.15
CA ALA A 125 5.56 8.92 -2.03
C ALA A 125 5.06 8.76 -0.58
N ASP A 126 3.75 8.52 -0.41
CA ASP A 126 3.19 8.29 0.93
C ASP A 126 3.65 6.94 1.51
N GLY A 127 3.88 5.95 0.64
CA GLY A 127 4.24 4.60 1.04
C GLY A 127 4.31 3.58 -0.10
N ILE A 128 4.56 2.33 0.29
CA ILE A 128 4.55 1.15 -0.57
C ILE A 128 3.55 0.13 -0.01
N LEU A 129 2.81 -0.53 -0.91
CA LEU A 129 2.06 -1.74 -0.62
C LEU A 129 2.84 -2.96 -1.13
N GLY A 130 3.38 -3.75 -0.19
CA GLY A 130 4.02 -5.02 -0.51
C GLY A 130 2.99 -6.09 -0.84
N LEU A 131 3.19 -6.77 -1.97
CA LEU A 131 2.29 -7.80 -2.50
C LEU A 131 3.00 -9.14 -2.73
N GLY A 132 4.25 -9.25 -2.32
CA GLY A 132 4.99 -10.51 -2.32
C GLY A 132 4.49 -11.51 -1.27
N PRO A 133 4.98 -12.76 -1.31
CA PRO A 133 4.60 -13.80 -0.35
C PRO A 133 4.96 -13.43 1.09
N ASP A 134 4.10 -13.79 2.06
CA ASP A 134 4.29 -13.48 3.49
C ASP A 134 5.67 -13.89 4.01
N VAL A 135 6.22 -15.02 3.55
CA VAL A 135 7.52 -15.56 4.00
C VAL A 135 8.68 -14.58 3.83
N LEU A 136 8.57 -13.59 2.93
CA LEU A 136 9.63 -12.60 2.72
C LEU A 136 9.59 -11.46 3.76
N THR A 137 8.49 -11.28 4.50
CA THR A 137 8.40 -10.26 5.56
C THR A 137 9.40 -10.49 6.69
N LYS A 138 9.88 -11.73 6.87
CA LYS A 138 10.94 -12.07 7.84
C LYS A 138 12.24 -11.31 7.59
N PHE A 139 12.49 -10.87 6.37
CA PHE A 139 13.69 -10.10 6.04
C PHE A 139 13.58 -8.62 6.41
N SER A 140 12.40 -8.17 6.85
CA SER A 140 12.14 -6.78 7.20
C SER A 140 12.10 -6.50 8.70
N ASN A 141 12.37 -7.51 9.53
CA ASN A 141 12.44 -7.37 10.99
C ASN A 141 13.60 -8.21 11.56
N PRO A 142 14.23 -7.78 12.66
CA PRO A 142 15.37 -8.48 13.25
C PRO A 142 15.00 -9.85 13.85
N GLU A 143 13.72 -10.07 14.17
CA GLU A 143 13.23 -11.30 14.79
C GLU A 143 12.98 -12.43 13.78
N SER A 144 13.14 -12.17 12.46
CA SER A 144 12.78 -13.10 11.40
C SER A 144 11.32 -13.61 11.49
N LYS A 145 10.44 -12.81 12.08
CA LYS A 145 9.02 -13.11 12.20
C LYS A 145 8.34 -12.96 10.86
N ILE A 146 7.54 -13.95 10.49
CA ILE A 146 6.65 -13.88 9.32
C ILE A 146 5.38 -13.15 9.76
N LEU A 147 5.07 -12.05 9.08
CA LEU A 147 3.85 -11.27 9.27
C LEU A 147 2.93 -11.43 8.04
N PRO A 148 1.61 -11.45 8.23
CA PRO A 148 0.67 -11.52 7.11
C PRO A 148 0.69 -10.21 6.31
N THR A 149 0.75 -10.33 4.98
CA THR A 149 0.50 -9.22 4.06
C THR A 149 -0.98 -8.85 4.02
N LEU A 150 -1.33 -7.70 3.40
CA LEU A 150 -2.71 -7.27 3.23
C LEU A 150 -3.59 -8.36 2.58
N VAL A 151 -3.07 -9.09 1.59
CA VAL A 151 -3.83 -10.12 0.87
C VAL A 151 -4.15 -11.31 1.79
N THR A 152 -3.18 -11.70 2.63
CA THR A 152 -3.40 -12.74 3.65
C THR A 152 -4.37 -12.26 4.73
N SER A 153 -4.28 -11.01 5.20
CA SER A 153 -5.25 -10.44 6.15
C SER A 153 -6.67 -10.43 5.56
N MET A 154 -6.83 -10.00 4.30
CA MET A 154 -8.11 -10.07 3.59
C MET A 154 -8.67 -11.49 3.54
N SER A 155 -7.83 -12.49 3.24
CA SER A 155 -8.26 -13.89 3.21
C SER A 155 -8.64 -14.40 4.60
N THR A 156 -7.86 -14.05 5.62
CA THR A 156 -8.06 -14.48 7.01
C THR A 156 -9.36 -13.94 7.58
N HIS A 157 -9.66 -12.67 7.30
CA HIS A 157 -10.91 -12.03 7.70
C HIS A 157 -12.09 -12.31 6.74
N SER A 158 -11.95 -13.29 5.82
CA SER A 158 -13.00 -13.68 4.86
C SER A 158 -13.53 -12.54 3.98
N ILE A 159 -12.71 -11.49 3.77
CA ILE A 159 -13.03 -10.38 2.88
C ILE A 159 -12.92 -10.83 1.41
N ILE A 160 -11.94 -11.70 1.13
CA ILE A 160 -11.77 -12.34 -0.18
C ILE A 160 -11.87 -13.85 -0.08
N ARG A 161 -12.42 -14.50 -1.12
CA ARG A 161 -12.60 -15.97 -1.16
C ARG A 161 -11.37 -16.74 -1.61
N LYS A 162 -10.49 -16.09 -2.37
CA LYS A 162 -9.28 -16.67 -2.93
C LYS A 162 -8.12 -15.78 -2.54
N ASN A 163 -7.03 -16.35 -2.05
CA ASN A 163 -5.80 -15.62 -1.77
C ASN A 163 -5.03 -15.33 -3.07
N VAL A 164 -5.61 -14.48 -3.92
CA VAL A 164 -5.08 -14.06 -5.22
C VAL A 164 -5.42 -12.60 -5.44
N PHE A 165 -4.60 -11.92 -6.24
CA PHE A 165 -4.92 -10.60 -6.76
C PHE A 165 -4.56 -10.53 -8.24
N SER A 166 -5.11 -9.55 -8.94
CA SER A 166 -4.73 -9.22 -10.30
C SER A 166 -4.51 -7.72 -10.41
N VAL A 167 -3.57 -7.32 -11.26
CA VAL A 167 -3.28 -5.91 -11.55
C VAL A 167 -3.39 -5.72 -13.06
N TYR A 168 -4.14 -4.70 -13.47
CA TYR A 168 -4.25 -4.27 -14.85
C TYR A 168 -3.82 -2.82 -14.94
N PHE A 169 -2.69 -2.54 -15.59
CA PHE A 169 -2.26 -1.18 -15.88
C PHE A 169 -2.92 -0.69 -17.16
N HIS A 170 -3.60 0.45 -17.12
CA HIS A 170 -4.21 0.96 -18.34
C HIS A 170 -3.14 1.53 -19.27
N PRO A 171 -3.32 1.44 -20.59
CA PRO A 171 -2.51 2.18 -21.54
C PRO A 171 -2.52 3.68 -21.21
N LEU A 172 -1.39 4.35 -21.44
CA LEU A 172 -1.33 5.81 -21.34
C LEU A 172 -2.16 6.42 -22.48
N GLU A 173 -3.19 7.21 -22.14
CA GLU A 173 -3.95 7.95 -23.15
C GLU A 173 -3.10 9.10 -23.72
N LYS A 174 -3.22 9.38 -25.03
CA LYS A 174 -2.40 10.40 -25.73
C LYS A 174 -2.48 11.80 -25.12
N ASN A 175 -3.56 12.11 -24.40
CA ASN A 175 -3.78 13.39 -23.73
C ASN A 175 -3.89 13.24 -22.21
N ALA A 176 -3.45 12.11 -21.64
CA ALA A 176 -3.48 11.90 -20.20
C ALA A 176 -2.69 13.01 -19.50
N THR A 177 -3.31 13.63 -18.51
CA THR A 177 -2.62 14.53 -17.60
C THR A 177 -1.51 13.75 -16.86
N LEU A 178 -0.51 14.47 -16.33
CA LEU A 178 0.55 13.85 -15.51
C LEU A 178 0.00 13.08 -14.29
N TRP A 179 -1.25 13.32 -13.89
CA TRP A 179 -1.92 12.59 -12.82
C TRP A 179 -2.55 11.28 -13.31
N GLU A 180 -3.29 11.35 -14.43
CA GLU A 180 -3.90 10.19 -15.06
C GLU A 180 -2.87 9.18 -15.57
N SER A 181 -1.63 9.62 -15.82
CA SER A 181 -0.53 8.71 -16.12
C SER A 181 0.06 8.00 -14.89
N ARG A 182 -0.18 8.48 -13.65
CA ARG A 182 0.40 7.93 -12.41
C ARG A 182 -0.58 7.20 -11.51
N ILE A 183 -1.86 7.56 -11.53
CA ILE A 183 -2.91 6.74 -10.90
C ILE A 183 -3.69 6.10 -12.01
N ASN A 184 -3.08 5.06 -12.57
CA ASN A 184 -3.60 4.39 -13.74
C ASN A 184 -3.53 2.88 -13.58
N GLY A 185 -4.67 2.24 -13.80
CA GLY A 185 -4.83 0.82 -13.60
C GLY A 185 -5.80 0.47 -12.48
N GLU A 186 -6.02 -0.82 -12.35
CA GLU A 186 -6.92 -1.42 -11.39
C GLU A 186 -6.22 -2.61 -10.74
N ILE A 187 -6.37 -2.73 -9.43
CA ILE A 187 -6.06 -3.94 -8.68
C ILE A 187 -7.36 -4.57 -8.22
N THR A 188 -7.47 -5.89 -8.35
CA THR A 188 -8.59 -6.69 -7.85
C THR A 188 -8.06 -7.75 -6.90
N PHE A 189 -8.57 -7.77 -5.67
CA PHE A 189 -8.29 -8.82 -4.69
C PHE A 189 -9.38 -9.89 -4.72
N GLY A 190 -9.02 -11.15 -4.52
CA GLY A 190 -9.97 -12.27 -4.50
C GLY A 190 -10.31 -12.89 -5.85
N GLY A 191 -9.76 -12.37 -6.94
CA GLY A 191 -10.03 -12.85 -8.29
C GLY A 191 -9.26 -12.08 -9.37
N GLY A 192 -9.67 -12.27 -10.62
CA GLY A 192 -9.18 -11.52 -11.75
C GLY A 192 -10.31 -11.09 -12.67
N ASN A 193 -10.20 -9.89 -13.23
CA ASN A 193 -11.15 -9.42 -14.23
C ASN A 193 -10.82 -10.03 -15.61
N ILE A 194 -11.43 -11.18 -15.90
CA ILE A 194 -11.27 -11.93 -17.15
C ILE A 194 -11.67 -11.17 -18.42
N LYS A 195 -12.35 -10.01 -18.31
CA LYS A 195 -12.63 -9.15 -19.48
C LYS A 195 -11.44 -8.28 -19.91
N LYS A 196 -10.40 -8.20 -19.08
CA LYS A 196 -9.21 -7.34 -19.31
C LYS A 196 -7.96 -8.14 -19.68
N GLY A 197 -8.00 -9.47 -19.54
CA GLY A 197 -7.03 -10.36 -20.17
C GLY A 197 -7.46 -10.62 -21.60
N GLY A 198 -6.87 -9.90 -22.56
CA GLY A 198 -7.10 -10.16 -23.98
C GLY A 198 -6.72 -11.60 -24.35
N SER A 199 -7.59 -12.23 -25.15
CA SER A 199 -7.30 -13.38 -26.00
C SER A 199 -6.21 -13.08 -27.02
#